data_AF-A0A953KE95-F1
#
_entry.id   AF-A0A953KE95-F1
#
_cell.length_a   1.000
_cell.length_b   1.000
_cell.length_c   1.000
_cell.angle_alpha   90.00
_cell.angle_beta   90.00
_cell.angle_gamma   90.00
#
_symmetry.space_group_name_H-M   'P 1'
#
loop_
_entity.id
_entity.type
_entity.pdbx_description
1 polymer ?
#
loop_
_entity_poly.entity_id
_entity_poly.type
_entity_poly.pdbx_seq_one_letter_code
_entity_poly.pdbx_strand_id
1 'polypeptide(L)' 'MNTVDRLLEITSRIEHLENAAEWIARETVNTDSAMSQTGTLICVIAEDLREKVCGLVRQMEEILDLGGVN' A
#
# COMPACT_ATOMS: atom_id res chain seq x y z
N MET A 1 11.99 18.43 0.15
CA MET A 1 11.22 17.18 -0.01
C MET A 1 9.78 17.58 -0.23
N ASN A 2 9.27 17.39 -1.44
CA ASN A 2 7.91 17.76 -1.79
C ASN A 2 6.93 16.64 -1.37
N THR A 3 5.63 16.89 -1.51
CA THR A 3 4.58 15.92 -1.14
C THR A 3 4.65 14.63 -1.97
N VAL A 4 5.09 14.71 -3.23
CA VAL A 4 5.24 13.55 -4.12
C VAL A 4 6.35 12.63 -3.61
N ASP A 5 7.49 13.18 -3.20
CA ASP A 5 8.60 12.39 -2.62
C ASP A 5 8.13 11.58 -1.41
N ARG A 6 7.29 12.19 -0.56
CA ARG A 6 6.69 11.52 0.62
C ARG A 6 5.72 10.41 0.23
N LEU A 7 4.92 10.61 -0.82
CA LEU A 7 4.00 9.58 -1.32
C LEU A 7 4.77 8.38 -1.89
N LEU A 8 5.85 8.64 -2.64
CA LEU A 8 6.72 7.58 -3.14
C LEU A 8 7.37 6.79 -2.00
N GLU A 9 7.82 7.48 -0.95
CA GLU A 9 8.35 6.83 0.26
C GLU A 9 7.29 5.95 0.93
N ILE A 10 6.07 6.45 1.11
CA ILE A 10 4.96 5.66 1.70
C ILE A 10 4.68 4.41 0.85
N THR A 11 4.56 4.55 -0.47
CA THR A 11 4.29 3.43 -1.37
C THR A 11 5.40 2.37 -1.31
N SER A 12 6.66 2.80 -1.29
CA SER A 12 7.80 1.88 -1.11
C SER A 12 7.74 1.14 0.23
N ARG A 13 7.34 1.80 1.32
CA ARG A 13 7.18 1.14 2.63
C ARG A 13 6.03 0.13 2.64
N ILE A 14 4.95 0.39 1.92
CA ILE A 14 3.84 -0.55 1.77
C ILE A 14 4.30 -1.80 0.99
N GLU A 15 5.08 -1.63 -0.08
CA GLU A 15 5.67 -2.74 -0.84
C GLU A 15 6.61 -3.61 0.05
N HIS A 16 7.45 -2.98 0.87
CA HIS A 16 8.29 -3.72 1.81
C HIS A 16 7.48 -4.50 2.85
N LEU A 17 6.38 -3.93 3.34
CA LEU A 17 5.49 -4.59 4.30
C LEU A 17 4.84 -5.82 3.69
N GLU A 18 4.33 -5.68 2.47
CA GLU A 18 3.70 -6.77 1.72
C GLU A 18 4.69 -7.92 1.47
N ASN A 19 5.89 -7.61 0.99
CA ASN A 19 6.93 -8.63 0.76
C ASN A 19 7.28 -9.40 2.04
N ALA A 20 7.40 -8.70 3.17
CA ALA A 20 7.66 -9.33 4.46
C ALA A 20 6.48 -10.21 4.90
N ALA A 21 5.25 -9.74 4.71
CA ALA A 21 4.04 -10.47 5.05
C ALA A 21 3.86 -11.72 4.18
N GLU A 22 4.15 -11.63 2.88
CA GLU A 22 4.10 -12.76 1.96
C GLU A 22 5.13 -13.83 2.37
N TRP A 23 6.35 -13.40 2.72
CA TRP A 23 7.38 -14.30 3.22
C TRP A 23 6.92 -15.02 4.51
N ILE A 24 6.38 -14.28 5.49
CA ILE A 24 5.82 -14.87 6.72
C ILE A 24 4.72 -15.87 6.39
N ALA A 25 3.78 -15.49 5.52
CA ALA A 25 2.65 -16.33 5.14
C ALA A 25 3.11 -17.68 4.56
N ARG A 26 4.13 -17.63 3.71
CA ARG A 26 4.73 -18.77 3.03
C ARG A 26 5.50 -19.69 3.98
N GLU A 27 6.34 -19.14 4.84
CA GLU A 27 7.18 -19.93 5.76
C GLU A 27 6.35 -20.57 6.89
N THR A 28 5.21 -19.98 7.24
CA THR A 28 4.37 -20.45 8.35
C THR A 28 3.19 -21.33 7.92
N VAL A 29 2.91 -21.49 6.62
CA VAL A 29 1.70 -22.17 6.10
C VAL A 29 1.48 -23.58 6.66
N ASN A 30 2.54 -24.32 6.96
CA ASN A 30 2.48 -25.69 7.47
C ASN A 30 2.84 -25.82 8.96
N THR A 31 3.24 -24.73 9.62
CA THR A 31 3.76 -24.75 11.00
C THR A 31 2.91 -23.92 11.95
N ASP A 32 2.32 -22.82 11.47
CA ASP A 32 1.44 -21.94 12.23
C ASP A 32 0.41 -21.30 11.29
N SER A 33 -0.81 -21.86 11.29
CA SER A 33 -1.89 -21.38 10.42
C SER A 33 -2.38 -19.98 10.79
N ALA A 34 -2.26 -19.57 12.06
CA ALA A 34 -2.67 -18.24 12.50
C ALA A 34 -1.68 -17.17 11.99
N MET A 35 -0.37 -17.43 12.09
CA MET A 35 0.63 -16.56 11.49
C MET A 35 0.52 -16.52 9.97
N SER A 36 0.26 -17.67 9.32
CA SER A 36 0.13 -17.71 7.86
C SER A 36 -1.04 -16.85 7.38
N GLN A 37 -2.21 -17.02 8.00
CA GLN A 37 -3.41 -16.23 7.71
C GLN A 37 -3.20 -14.74 8.03
N THR A 38 -2.48 -14.43 9.11
CA THR A 38 -2.14 -13.04 9.45
C THR A 38 -1.25 -12.40 8.37
N GLY A 39 -0.25 -13.12 7.86
CA GLY A 39 0.57 -12.67 6.74
C GLY A 39 -0.28 -12.40 5.49
N THR A 40 -1.18 -13.33 5.13
CA THR A 40 -2.11 -13.14 4.01
C THR A 40 -3.02 -11.91 4.20
N LEU A 41 -3.54 -11.69 5.42
CA LEU A 41 -4.35 -10.51 5.73
C LEU A 41 -3.56 -9.22 5.56
N ILE A 42 -2.29 -9.19 5.98
CA ILE A 42 -1.44 -8.01 5.80
C ILE A 42 -1.21 -7.72 4.31
N CYS A 43 -1.04 -8.74 3.45
CA CYS A 43 -0.95 -8.53 2.00
C CYS A 43 -2.22 -7.87 1.44
N VAL A 44 -3.41 -8.33 1.85
CA VAL A 44 -4.68 -7.73 1.43
C VAL A 44 -4.79 -6.27 1.89
N ILE A 45 -4.37 -5.97 3.12
CA ILE A 45 -4.36 -4.60 3.65
C ILE A 45 -3.35 -3.72 2.90
N ALA A 46 -2.18 -4.26 2.54
CA ALA A 46 -1.17 -3.54 1.77
C ALA A 46 -1.70 -3.13 0.39
N GLU A 47 -2.44 -4.02 -0.30
CA GLU A 47 -3.12 -3.70 -1.56
C GLU A 47 -4.16 -2.59 -1.39
N ASP A 48 -5.05 -2.71 -0.40
CA ASP A 48 -6.07 -1.68 -0.10
C ASP A 48 -5.44 -0.32 0.23
N LEU A 49 -4.30 -0.30 0.94
CA LEU A 49 -3.55 0.92 1.19
C LEU A 49 -2.97 1.51 -0.11
N ARG A 50 -2.40 0.69 -0.99
CA ARG A 50 -1.91 1.13 -2.32
C ARG A 50 -3.03 1.74 -3.14
N GLU A 51 -4.20 1.09 -3.19
CA GLU A 51 -5.37 1.61 -3.89
C GLU A 51 -5.83 2.97 -3.33
N LYS A 52 -5.92 3.11 -2.01
CA LYS A 52 -6.30 4.36 -1.35
C LYS A 52 -5.31 5.49 -1.62
N VAL A 53 -4.00 5.21 -1.57
CA VAL A 53 -2.96 6.21 -1.90
C VAL A 53 -3.09 6.66 -3.36
N CYS A 54 -3.22 5.73 -4.30
CA CYS A 54 -3.45 6.05 -5.71
C CYS A 54 -4.74 6.84 -5.92
N GLY A 55 -5.81 6.49 -5.21
CA GLY A 55 -7.09 7.21 -5.25
C GLY A 55 -6.95 8.65 -4.76
N LEU A 56 -6.17 8.90 -3.70
CA LEU A 56 -5.90 10.25 -3.22
C LEU A 56 -5.11 11.08 -4.22
N VAL A 57 -4.10 10.49 -4.87
CA VAL A 57 -3.32 11.18 -5.91
C VAL A 57 -4.22 11.58 -7.09
N ARG A 58 -5.07 10.67 -7.57
CA ARG A 58 -6.04 10.96 -8.63
C ARG A 58 -6.99 12.09 -8.25
N GLN A 59 -7.54 12.07 -7.03
CA GLN A 59 -8.41 13.16 -6.56
C GLN A 59 -7.68 14.50 -6.50
N MET A 60 -6.40 14.52 -6.12
CA MET A 60 -5.58 15.73 -6.14
C MET A 60 -5.36 16.24 -7.57
N GLU A 61 -5.08 15.34 -8.51
CA GLU A 61 -4.94 15.69 -9.94
C GLU A 61 -6.25 16.27 -10.49
N GLU A 62 -7.40 15.63 -10.20
CA GLU A 62 -8.72 16.12 -10.61
C GLU A 62 -9.03 17.53 -10.06
N ILE A 63 -8.70 17.79 -8.78
CA ILE A 63 -8.90 19.12 -8.17
C ILE A 63 -8.01 20.18 -8.85
N LEU A 64 -6.78 19.82 -9.20
CA LEU A 64 -5.86 20.73 -9.89
C LEU A 64 -6.33 21.04 -11.31
N ASP A 65 -6.79 20.02 -12.05
CA ASP A 65 -7.33 20.19 -13.40
C ASP A 65 -8.64 21.02 -13.41
N LEU A 66 -9.50 20.84 -12.40
CA LEU A 66 -10.74 21.63 -12.24
C LEU A 66 -10.47 23.05 -11.73
N GLY A 67 -9.33 23.30 -11.07
CA GLY A 67 -8.90 24.61 -10.61
C GLY A 67 -8.17 25.45 -11.65
N GLY A 68 -7.87 24.90 -12.83
CA GLY A 68 -7.11 25.54 -13.92
C GLY A 68 -7.89 26.50 -14.83
N VAL A 69 -9.13 26.84 -14.51
CA VAL A 69 -9.92 27.86 -15.22
C VAL A 69 -10.23 29.01 -14.26
N ASN A 70 -9.27 29.93 -14.13
CA ASN A 70 -9.48 31.36 -13.85
C ASN A 70 -8.21 32.14 -14.18
#